data_AF-A0A183LT02-F1
#
_entry.id   AF-A0A183LT02-F1
#
_cell.length_a   1.000
_cell.length_b   1.000
_cell.length_c   1.000
_cell.angle_alpha   90.00
_cell.angle_beta   90.00
_cell.angle_gamma   90.00
#
_symmetry.space_group_name_H-M   'P 1'
#
loop_
_entity.id
_entity.type
_entity.pdbx_description
1 polymer ?
#
loop_
_entity_poly.entity_id
_entity_poly.type
_entity_poly.pdbx_seq_one_letter_code
_entity_poly.pdbx_strand_id
1 'polypeptide(L)' 'MQLDDLDFSDDLALLSKTQQQMQEKTNSVAATSAATSLNIHKGKSRILRYNTICTNPITTDGEDLEDVKSFTYLGSIIDE' A
#
# COMPACT_ATOMS: atom_id res chain seq x y z
N MET A 1 14.22 4.15 -8.24
CA MET A 1 13.05 3.25 -8.38
C MET A 1 11.96 4.09 -9.00
N GLN A 2 11.55 3.70 -10.20
CA GLN A 2 10.60 4.40 -11.06
C GLN A 2 9.19 3.91 -10.69
N LEU A 3 8.23 4.83 -10.61
CA LEU A 3 6.83 4.52 -10.34
C LEU A 3 6.19 4.10 -11.67
N ASP A 4 6.26 2.80 -11.97
CA ASP A 4 5.67 2.21 -13.17
C ASP A 4 4.25 1.74 -12.87
N ASP A 5 3.30 2.67 -12.71
CA ASP A 5 1.93 2.49 -13.20
C ASP A 5 1.16 3.82 -13.14
N LEU A 6 0.95 4.44 -14.29
CA LEU A 6 0.30 5.75 -14.43
C LEU A 6 -1.04 5.63 -15.18
N ASP A 7 -1.60 4.41 -15.32
CA ASP A 7 -2.81 4.16 -16.11
C ASP A 7 -4.07 3.83 -15.28
N PHE A 8 -3.98 3.79 -13.94
CA PHE A 8 -5.13 3.89 -13.03
C PHE A 8 -4.98 5.13 -12.16
N SER A 9 -5.59 6.24 -12.58
CA SER A 9 -5.32 7.60 -12.09
C SER A 9 -5.36 7.80 -10.55
N ASP A 10 -5.99 6.92 -9.79
CA ASP A 10 -6.19 7.09 -8.34
C ASP A 10 -5.70 5.91 -7.47
N ASP A 11 -5.31 4.77 -8.06
CA ASP A 11 -4.93 3.56 -7.31
C ASP A 11 -3.44 3.25 -7.47
N LEU A 12 -2.74 3.07 -6.34
CA LEU A 12 -1.30 2.75 -6.29
C LEU A 12 -1.07 1.40 -5.62
N ALA A 13 -0.39 0.47 -6.31
CA ALA A 13 0.04 -0.81 -5.76
C ALA A 13 1.57 -0.86 -5.60
N LEU A 14 2.06 -1.19 -4.40
CA LEU A 14 3.49 -1.30 -4.11
C LEU A 14 3.83 -2.68 -3.54
N LEU A 15 4.79 -3.36 -4.17
CA LEU A 15 5.30 -4.64 -3.68
C LEU A 15 6.58 -4.45 -2.87
N SER A 16 6.72 -5.18 -1.77
CA SER A 16 7.89 -5.15 -0.89
C SER A 16 8.23 -6.55 -0.38
N LYS A 17 9.51 -6.80 -0.06
CA LYS A 17 9.97 -8.12 0.42
C LYS A 17 9.94 -8.25 1.93
N THR A 18 10.08 -7.14 2.65
CA THR A 18 10.10 -7.12 4.12
C THR A 18 9.03 -6.19 4.66
N GLN A 19 8.59 -6.44 5.90
CA GLN A 19 7.64 -5.55 6.56
C GLN A 19 8.20 -4.13 6.73
N GLN A 20 9.49 -4.00 7.07
CA GLN A 20 10.13 -2.69 7.20
C GLN A 20 10.04 -1.90 5.89
N GLN A 21 10.27 -2.55 4.74
CA GLN A 21 10.12 -1.91 3.44
C GLN A 21 8.66 -1.53 3.12
N MET A 22 7.67 -2.32 3.59
CA MET A 22 6.27 -1.92 3.47
C MET A 22 5.97 -0.64 4.26
N GLN A 23 6.46 -0.54 5.50
CA GLN A 23 6.27 0.68 6.30
C GLN A 23 7.00 1.88 5.70
N GLU A 24 8.25 1.71 5.27
CA GLU A 24 9.03 2.77 4.62
C GLU A 24 8.34 3.30 3.36
N LYS A 25 7.80 2.42 2.52
CA LYS A 25 7.05 2.81 1.33
C LYS A 25 5.75 3.53 1.67
N THR A 26 5.01 3.03 2.66
CA THR A 26 3.75 3.65 3.13
C THR A 26 4.00 5.07 3.64
N ASN A 27 5.04 5.26 4.45
CA ASN A 27 5.46 6.59 4.94
C ASN A 27 5.90 7.50 3.79
N SER A 28 6.62 6.96 2.81
CA SER A 28 7.07 7.72 1.63
C SER A 28 5.91 8.20 0.77
N VAL A 29 4.89 7.34 0.57
CA VAL A 29 3.66 7.71 -0.15
C VAL A 29 2.89 8.77 0.63
N ALA A 30 2.74 8.64 1.95
CA ALA A 30 2.12 9.66 2.80
C ALA A 30 2.81 11.02 2.71
N ALA A 31 4.14 11.04 2.82
CA ALA A 31 4.93 12.26 2.69
C ALA A 31 4.81 12.90 1.30
N THR A 32 4.85 12.07 0.24
CA THR A 32 4.70 12.55 -1.14
C THR A 32 3.30 13.11 -1.38
N SER A 33 2.27 12.42 -0.90
CA SER A 33 0.87 12.85 -0.98
C SER A 33 0.65 14.19 -0.29
N ALA A 34 1.19 14.36 0.92
CA ALA A 34 1.15 15.63 1.64
C ALA A 34 1.88 16.75 0.87
N ALA A 35 3.03 16.46 0.27
CA ALA A 35 3.79 17.44 -0.51
C ALA A 35 3.08 17.85 -1.81
N THR A 36 2.31 16.94 -2.42
CA THR A 36 1.55 17.20 -3.65
C THR A 36 0.09 17.62 -3.39
N SER A 37 -0.29 17.81 -2.12
CA SER A 37 -1.68 18.09 -1.70
C SER A 37 -2.68 17.03 -2.17
N LEU A 38 -2.23 15.80 -2.36
CA LEU A 38 -3.08 14.64 -2.60
C LEU A 38 -3.55 14.06 -1.26
N ASN A 39 -4.77 13.53 -1.23
CA ASN A 39 -5.32 12.88 -0.05
C ASN A 39 -5.23 11.36 -0.19
N ILE A 40 -4.62 10.70 0.78
CA ILE A 40 -4.68 9.25 0.90
C ILE A 40 -6.03 8.86 1.49
N HIS A 41 -6.80 8.07 0.76
CA HIS A 41 -8.04 7.51 1.28
C HIS A 41 -7.74 6.30 2.19
N LYS A 42 -7.46 6.57 3.46
CA LYS A 42 -7.05 5.55 4.44
C LYS A 42 -7.99 4.33 4.51
N GLY A 43 -9.32 4.55 4.46
CA GLY A 43 -10.30 3.45 4.46
C GLY A 43 -10.34 2.58 3.19
N LYS A 44 -9.57 2.92 2.15
CA LYS A 44 -9.37 2.10 0.94
C LYS A 44 -7.95 1.55 0.86
N SER A 45 -7.04 2.02 1.72
CA SER A 45 -5.67 1.53 1.80
C SER A 45 -5.67 0.18 2.50
N ARG A 46 -5.21 -0.85 1.78
CA ARG A 46 -5.18 -2.22 2.28
C ARG A 46 -3.81 -2.83 2.01
N ILE A 47 -3.51 -3.89 2.73
CA ILE A 47 -2.27 -4.64 2.61
C ILE A 47 -2.57 -6.11 2.35
N LEU A 48 -1.88 -6.70 1.38
CA LEU A 48 -1.87 -8.14 1.15
C LEU A 48 -0.52 -8.68 1.61
N ARG A 49 -0.55 -9.66 2.51
CA ARG A 49 0.65 -10.36 2.98
C ARG A 49 0.70 -11.74 2.38
N TYR A 50 1.72 -11.98 1.56
CA TYR A 50 1.97 -13.28 0.96
C TYR A 50 3.07 -14.02 1.74
N ASN A 51 2.77 -15.18 2.34
CA ASN A 51 3.74 -16.02 3.04
C ASN A 51 4.48 -15.35 4.23
N THR A 52 3.86 -14.38 4.91
CA THR A 52 4.46 -13.71 6.08
C THR A 52 3.52 -13.75 7.28
N ILE A 53 4.00 -14.26 8.43
CA ILE A 53 3.30 -14.21 9.73
C ILE A 53 3.76 -12.97 10.53
N CYS A 54 3.91 -11.82 9.86
CA CYS A 54 4.26 -10.60 10.58
C CYS A 54 3.00 -10.03 11.23
N THR A 55 3.04 -9.81 12.54
CA THR A 55 1.88 -9.36 13.32
C THR A 55 1.82 -7.86 13.53
N ASN A 56 2.92 -7.14 13.29
CA ASN A 56 2.92 -5.69 13.47
C ASN A 56 2.00 -5.07 12.40
N PRO A 57 1.17 -4.08 12.74
CA PRO A 57 0.38 -3.36 11.76
C PRO A 57 1.28 -2.53 10.85
N ILE A 58 0.83 -2.29 9.62
CA ILE A 58 1.35 -1.19 8.80
C ILE A 58 0.41 -0.02 8.99
N THR A 59 0.97 1.17 9.23
CA THR A 59 0.17 2.35 9.55
C THR A 59 0.44 3.50 8.60
N THR A 60 -0.58 4.31 8.35
CA THR A 60 -0.50 5.59 7.64
C THR A 60 -1.13 6.65 8.52
N ASP A 61 -0.39 7.72 8.85
CA ASP A 61 -0.87 8.80 9.73
C ASP A 61 -1.48 8.29 11.06
N GLY A 62 -0.92 7.19 11.60
CA GLY A 62 -1.38 6.57 12.84
C GLY A 62 -2.61 5.66 12.73
N GLU A 63 -3.16 5.45 11.53
CA GLU A 63 -4.24 4.49 11.27
C GLU A 63 -3.69 3.20 10.69
N ASP A 64 -4.13 2.06 11.22
CA ASP A 64 -3.77 0.73 10.72
C ASP A 64 -4.40 0.47 9.35
N LEU A 65 -3.63 -0.10 8.42
CA LEU A 65 -4.12 -0.56 7.13
C LEU A 65 -4.83 -1.91 7.27
N GLU A 66 -5.91 -2.11 6.52
CA GLU A 66 -6.66 -3.37 6.52
C GLU A 66 -5.84 -4.50 5.86
N ASP A 67 -5.54 -5.56 6.62
CA ASP A 67 -5.00 -6.81 6.07
C ASP A 67 -6.11 -7.54 5.28
N VAL A 68 -5.91 -7.72 3.98
CA VAL A 68 -6.82 -8.46 3.09
C VAL A 68 -6.17 -9.72 2.54
N LYS A 69 -7.00 -10.70 2.16
CA LYS A 69 -6.55 -11.98 1.58
C LYS A 69 -6.40 -11.94 0.06
N SER A 70 -7.00 -10.95 -0.59
CA SER A 70 -6.85 -10.75 -2.01
C SER A 70 -7.00 -9.28 -2.38
N PHE A 71 -6.40 -8.92 -3.51
CA PHE A 71 -6.52 -7.64 -4.17
C PHE A 71 -6.95 -7.85 -5.61
N THR A 72 -7.71 -6.90 -6.14
CA THR A 72 -7.95 -6.80 -7.58
C THR A 72 -7.24 -5.56 -8.08
N TYR A 73 -6.31 -5.75 -9.01
CA TYR A 73 -5.57 -4.67 -9.64
C TYR A 73 -5.66 -4.84 -11.16
N LEU A 74 -6.20 -3.84 -11.86
CA LEU A 74 -6.41 -3.88 -13.32
C LEU A 74 -7.18 -5.11 -13.82
N GLY A 75 -8.13 -5.61 -13.02
CA GLY A 75 -8.87 -6.84 -13.33
C GLY A 75 -8.10 -8.15 -13.08
N SER A 76 -6.83 -8.07 -12.67
CA SER A 76 -6.08 -9.23 -12.17
C SER A 76 -6.34 -9.41 -10.68
N ILE A 77 -6.67 -10.64 -10.28
CA ILE A 77 -6.82 -11.01 -8.87
C ILE A 77 -5.47 -11.54 -8.39
N ILE A 78 -5.00 -10.99 -7.27
CA ILE A 78 -3.81 -11.43 -6.56
C ILE A 78 -4.28 -11.88 -5.18
N ASP A 79 -4.06 -13.14 -4.84
CA ASP A 79 -4.41 -13.74 -3.55
C ASP A 79 -3.19 -14.35 -2.86
N GLU A 80 -3.36 -14.75 -1.59
CA GLU A 80 -2.41 -15.56 -0.81
C GLU A 80 -2.38 -17.04 -1.24
#